data_AF-A0A969T4I4-F1
#
_entry.id   AF-A0A969T4I4-F1
#
_cell.length_a   1.000
_cell.length_b   1.000
_cell.length_c   1.000
_cell.angle_alpha   90.00
_cell.angle_beta   90.00
_cell.angle_gamma   90.00
#
_symmetry.space_group_name_H-M   'P 1'
#
loop_
_entity.id
_entity.type
_entity.pdbx_description
1 polymer ?
#
loop_
_entity_poly.entity_id
_entity_poly.type
_entity_poly.pdbx_seq_one_letter_code
_entity_poly.pdbx_strand_id
1 'polypeptide(L)'
;MGIQIKAIDENSISIIFELPVATEKANKQKLIVNMFQTQFLNISDEYFKVTSFDWNVQSEIGFYRIAEVNQFRRTVLELLLNERVKQYQPEQNQFNVSNIPFYKKELDYAFNVSNSLSVKFYARHGANVLEKAPEVTENYLNKNLMTTRYCIKYELGICEKKQLKVPAPDNSKLLIENKFGKYQLAFDCQLCRMYV
;
A
#
# COMPACT_ATOMS: atom_id res chain seq x y z
N MET A 1 45.25 -3.99 -11.20
CA MET A 1 44.03 -4.13 -12.04
C MET A 1 43.00 -4.81 -11.15
N GLY A 2 41.88 -4.13 -10.90
CA GLY A 2 40.90 -4.52 -9.88
C GLY A 2 39.85 -5.50 -10.41
N ILE A 3 39.21 -6.23 -9.50
CA ILE A 3 38.05 -7.06 -9.82
C ILE A 3 36.81 -6.17 -9.71
N GLN A 4 35.94 -6.21 -10.72
CA GLN A 4 34.71 -5.44 -10.74
C GLN A 4 33.49 -6.37 -10.64
N ILE A 5 32.52 -5.94 -9.83
CA ILE A 5 31.21 -6.55 -9.71
C ILE A 5 30.20 -5.65 -10.40
N LYS A 6 29.46 -6.18 -11.37
CA LYS A 6 28.27 -5.52 -11.91
C LYS A 6 27.02 -6.15 -11.29
N ALA A 7 26.16 -5.31 -10.71
CA ALA A 7 24.85 -5.71 -10.18
C ALA A 7 23.74 -4.99 -10.95
N ILE A 8 22.65 -5.72 -11.25
CA ILE A 8 21.50 -5.21 -12.00
C ILE A 8 20.20 -5.57 -11.26
N ASP A 9 19.31 -4.60 -11.10
CA ASP A 9 17.98 -4.79 -10.52
C ASP A 9 16.90 -5.11 -11.58
N GLU A 10 15.67 -5.37 -11.14
CA GLU A 10 14.53 -5.66 -12.02
C GLU A 10 14.08 -4.47 -12.90
N ASN A 11 14.49 -3.25 -12.57
CA ASN A 11 14.21 -2.03 -13.33
C ASN A 11 15.35 -1.68 -14.29
N SER A 12 16.28 -2.61 -14.54
CA SER A 12 17.48 -2.43 -15.38
C SER A 12 18.45 -1.36 -14.86
N ILE A 13 18.33 -0.95 -13.60
CA ILE A 13 19.30 -0.07 -12.96
C ILE A 13 20.53 -0.91 -12.63
N SER A 14 21.69 -0.38 -12.99
CA SER A 14 22.95 -1.10 -12.82
C SER A 14 23.99 -0.25 -12.14
N ILE A 15 24.82 -0.91 -11.32
CA ILE A 15 25.97 -0.30 -10.67
C ILE A 15 27.20 -1.20 -10.85
N ILE A 16 28.37 -0.56 -10.86
CA ILE A 16 29.67 -1.22 -10.89
C ILE A 16 30.34 -0.93 -9.55
N PHE A 17 30.72 -1.99 -8.85
CA PHE A 17 31.46 -1.92 -7.60
C PHE A 17 32.84 -2.52 -7.78
N GLU A 18 33.88 -1.75 -7.46
CA GLU A 18 35.25 -2.24 -7.49
C GLU A 18 35.58 -2.92 -6.16
N LEU A 19 36.04 -4.17 -6.23
CA LEU A 19 36.45 -4.91 -5.05
C LEU A 19 37.78 -4.37 -4.53
N PRO A 20 37.92 -4.21 -3.19
CA PRO A 20 39.20 -3.94 -2.57
C PRO A 20 40.22 -5.03 -2.92
N VAL A 21 41.48 -4.65 -3.14
CA VAL A 21 42.56 -5.61 -3.45
C VAL A 21 42.76 -6.53 -2.25
N ALA A 22 42.64 -7.84 -2.48
CA ALA A 22 42.92 -8.82 -1.44
C ALA A 22 44.41 -8.86 -1.09
N THR A 23 44.72 -9.06 0.19
CA THR A 23 46.09 -9.20 0.71
C THR A 23 46.71 -10.56 0.41
N GLU A 24 45.88 -11.60 0.24
CA GLU A 24 46.30 -12.98 0.03
C GLU A 24 45.70 -13.57 -1.25
N LYS A 25 46.42 -14.49 -1.89
CA LYS A 25 45.91 -15.22 -3.06
C LYS A 25 44.98 -16.36 -2.63
N ALA A 26 43.89 -16.57 -3.37
CA ALA A 26 42.99 -17.69 -3.06
C ALA A 26 43.60 -19.03 -3.53
N ASN A 27 43.78 -19.97 -2.60
CA ASN A 27 44.21 -21.34 -2.92
C ASN A 27 43.22 -22.11 -3.81
N LYS A 28 41.92 -21.77 -3.74
CA LYS A 28 40.85 -22.40 -4.54
C LYS A 28 39.92 -21.34 -5.12
N GLN A 29 40.33 -20.74 -6.24
CA GLN A 29 39.61 -19.65 -6.91
C GLN A 29 38.14 -20.00 -7.24
N LYS A 30 37.86 -21.25 -7.65
CA LYS A 30 36.48 -21.72 -7.92
C LYS A 30 35.57 -21.64 -6.70
N LEU A 31 36.08 -21.89 -5.49
CA LEU A 31 35.28 -21.81 -4.26
C LEU A 31 34.94 -20.36 -3.91
N ILE A 32 35.85 -19.42 -4.17
CA ILE A 32 35.59 -17.99 -3.95
C ILE A 32 34.50 -17.51 -4.93
N VAL A 33 34.59 -17.86 -6.21
CA VAL A 33 33.55 -17.51 -7.20
C VAL A 33 32.18 -18.05 -6.78
N ASN A 34 32.10 -19.32 -6.36
CA ASN A 34 30.86 -19.92 -5.86
C ASN A 34 30.34 -19.23 -4.59
N MET A 35 31.22 -18.79 -3.69
CA MET A 35 30.83 -18.02 -2.50
C MET A 35 30.24 -16.66 -2.91
N PHE A 36 30.84 -15.94 -3.84
CA PHE A 36 30.27 -14.69 -4.36
C PHE A 36 28.92 -14.93 -5.05
N GLN A 37 28.82 -15.95 -5.92
CA GLN A 37 27.55 -16.29 -6.56
C GLN A 37 26.45 -16.62 -5.56
N THR A 38 26.74 -17.44 -4.54
CA THR A 38 25.72 -17.79 -3.53
C THR A 38 25.31 -16.61 -2.66
N GLN A 39 26.25 -15.74 -2.25
CA GLN A 39 25.92 -14.58 -1.44
C GLN A 39 25.18 -13.49 -2.24
N PHE A 40 25.50 -13.30 -3.53
CA PHE A 40 24.92 -12.23 -4.35
C PHE A 40 23.67 -12.64 -5.16
N LEU A 41 23.47 -13.92 -5.46
CA LEU A 41 22.27 -14.38 -6.21
C LEU A 41 21.13 -14.87 -5.30
N ASN A 42 21.40 -15.24 -4.06
CA ASN A 42 20.34 -15.55 -3.06
C ASN A 42 19.74 -14.27 -2.44
N ILE A 43 19.66 -13.19 -3.21
CA ILE A 43 19.07 -11.94 -2.77
C ILE A 43 17.58 -11.97 -3.12
N SER A 44 16.78 -12.36 -2.14
CA SER A 44 15.43 -11.83 -1.98
C SER A 44 15.46 -10.92 -0.76
N ASP A 45 15.91 -9.68 -0.95
CA ASP A 45 15.60 -8.64 0.03
C ASP A 45 14.16 -8.18 -0.22
N GLU A 46 13.50 -7.57 0.77
CA GLU A 46 12.08 -7.19 0.71
C GLU A 46 11.77 -6.24 -0.46
N TYR A 47 12.80 -5.57 -1.00
CA TYR A 47 12.67 -4.52 -2.01
C TYR A 47 13.35 -4.81 -3.36
N PHE A 48 14.24 -5.82 -3.46
CA PHE A 48 15.09 -5.99 -4.66
C PHE A 48 15.30 -7.46 -5.04
N LYS A 49 15.42 -7.68 -6.35
CA LYS A 49 15.97 -8.91 -6.90
C LYS A 49 17.19 -8.58 -7.75
N VAL A 50 18.38 -8.99 -7.29
CA VAL A 50 19.58 -8.92 -8.13
C VAL A 50 19.45 -9.99 -9.21
N THR A 51 19.32 -9.56 -10.46
CA THR A 51 19.01 -10.45 -11.60
C THR A 51 20.26 -11.05 -12.24
N SER A 52 21.37 -10.31 -12.21
CA SER A 52 22.65 -10.80 -12.69
C SER A 52 23.81 -10.26 -11.86
N PHE A 53 24.85 -11.07 -11.82
CA PHE A 53 26.14 -10.77 -11.22
C PHE A 53 27.21 -11.12 -12.23
N ASP A 54 27.85 -10.09 -12.80
CA ASP A 54 28.98 -10.28 -13.69
C ASP A 54 30.27 -9.97 -12.95
N TRP A 55 31.20 -10.93 -13.04
CA TRP A 55 32.49 -10.88 -12.39
C TRP A 55 33.57 -10.87 -13.48
N ASN A 56 34.16 -9.70 -13.72
CA ASN A 56 35.22 -9.55 -14.72
C ASN A 56 36.59 -9.77 -14.08
N VAL A 57 37.23 -10.90 -14.39
CA VAL A 57 38.56 -11.25 -13.91
C VAL A 57 39.59 -10.94 -14.97
N GLN A 58 40.39 -9.91 -14.75
CA GLN A 58 41.60 -9.69 -15.54
C GLN A 58 42.86 -10.30 -14.87
N SER A 59 42.77 -10.77 -13.62
CA SER A 59 43.90 -11.28 -12.81
C SER A 59 43.47 -12.31 -11.76
N GLU A 60 44.40 -13.09 -11.19
CA GLU A 60 44.11 -14.09 -10.14
C GLU A 60 43.23 -13.57 -8.99
N ILE A 61 42.25 -14.38 -8.57
CA ILE A 61 41.29 -14.02 -7.52
C ILE A 61 41.95 -14.10 -6.13
N GLY A 62 41.79 -13.04 -5.37
CA GLY A 62 42.21 -12.94 -3.98
C GLY A 62 41.36 -13.75 -3.01
N PHE A 63 41.92 -14.08 -1.85
CA PHE A 63 41.16 -14.67 -0.76
C PHE A 63 40.33 -13.59 -0.07
N TYR A 64 39.02 -13.85 0.04
CA TYR A 64 38.09 -13.02 0.81
C TYR A 64 37.39 -13.90 1.83
N ARG A 65 37.25 -13.40 3.05
CA ARG A 65 36.45 -14.05 4.10
C ARG A 65 34.97 -13.80 3.81
N ILE A 66 34.12 -14.73 4.24
CA ILE A 66 32.67 -14.61 4.04
C ILE A 66 32.08 -13.33 4.66
N ALA A 67 32.65 -12.86 5.77
CA ALA A 67 32.25 -11.59 6.40
C ALA A 67 32.56 -10.37 5.49
N GLU A 68 33.69 -10.37 4.79
CA GLU A 68 34.08 -9.31 3.87
C GLU A 68 33.17 -9.31 2.64
N VAL A 69 32.89 -10.49 2.09
CA VAL A 69 31.95 -10.66 0.98
C VAL A 69 30.55 -10.19 1.36
N ASN A 70 30.09 -10.50 2.57
CA ASN A 70 28.81 -10.00 3.08
C ASN A 70 28.79 -8.48 3.25
N GLN A 71 29.92 -7.88 3.64
CA GLN A 71 30.04 -6.43 3.73
C GLN A 71 29.99 -5.78 2.34
N PHE A 72 30.73 -6.31 1.37
CA PHE A 72 30.68 -5.83 -0.02
C PHE A 72 29.27 -5.95 -0.60
N ARG A 73 28.57 -7.04 -0.29
CA ARG A 73 27.18 -7.23 -0.67
C ARG A 73 26.28 -6.11 -0.14
N ARG A 74 26.41 -5.74 1.14
CA ARG A 74 25.65 -4.63 1.73
C ARG A 74 25.95 -3.31 1.03
N THR A 75 27.22 -3.01 0.79
CA THR A 75 27.64 -1.79 0.08
C THR A 75 27.10 -1.74 -1.35
N VAL A 76 27.14 -2.85 -2.08
CA VAL A 76 26.57 -2.97 -3.44
C VAL A 76 25.07 -2.68 -3.44
N LEU A 77 24.33 -3.22 -2.46
CA LEU A 77 22.89 -2.97 -2.33
C LEU A 77 22.58 -1.51 -1.97
N GLU A 78 23.35 -0.90 -1.07
CA GLU A 78 23.21 0.53 -0.73
C GLU A 78 23.48 1.43 -1.94
N LEU A 79 24.49 1.13 -2.74
CA LEU A 79 24.79 1.87 -3.98
C LEU A 79 23.67 1.71 -5.00
N LEU A 80 23.13 0.50 -5.16
CA LEU A 80 22.02 0.22 -6.07
C LEU A 80 20.74 0.97 -5.66
N LEU A 81 20.43 0.99 -4.36
CA LEU A 81 19.32 1.77 -3.78
C LEU A 81 19.48 3.27 -4.10
N ASN A 82 20.69 3.82 -3.88
CA ASN A 82 20.95 5.23 -4.13
C ASN A 82 20.80 5.59 -5.61
N GLU A 83 21.31 4.75 -6.54
CA GLU A 83 21.12 4.97 -7.97
C GLU A 83 19.65 4.87 -8.39
N ARG A 84 18.88 3.97 -7.78
CA ARG A 84 17.44 3.88 -8.01
C ARG A 84 16.69 5.14 -7.58
N VAL A 85 16.99 5.67 -6.40
CA VAL A 85 16.38 6.92 -5.92
C VAL A 85 16.74 8.09 -6.85
N LYS A 86 17.98 8.14 -7.36
CA LYS A 86 18.40 9.17 -8.33
C LYS A 86 17.68 9.05 -9.68
N GLN A 87 17.46 7.83 -10.15
CA GLN A 87 16.79 7.57 -11.43
C GLN A 87 15.27 7.55 -11.33
N TYR A 88 14.71 7.57 -10.11
CA TYR A 88 13.27 7.62 -9.90
C TYR A 88 12.68 8.87 -10.53
N GLN A 89 11.92 8.66 -11.60
CA GLN A 89 11.09 9.69 -12.20
C GLN A 89 9.65 9.48 -11.73
N PRO A 90 9.09 10.37 -10.90
CA PRO A 90 7.69 10.28 -10.53
C PRO A 90 6.85 10.40 -11.80
N GLU A 91 5.84 9.54 -11.94
CA GLU A 91 4.87 9.67 -13.03
C GLU A 91 4.24 11.06 -12.98
N GLN A 92 4.50 11.86 -14.00
CA GLN A 92 3.87 13.16 -14.14
C GLN A 92 2.45 12.94 -14.67
N ASN A 93 1.53 12.66 -13.76
CA ASN A 93 0.11 12.71 -14.08
C ASN A 93 -0.27 14.18 -14.30
N GLN A 94 -0.39 14.57 -15.57
CA GLN A 94 -0.96 15.86 -15.92
C GLN A 94 -2.40 15.90 -15.42
N PHE A 95 -2.66 16.78 -14.46
CA PHE A 95 -4.02 17.00 -13.97
C PHE A 95 -4.83 17.69 -15.06
N ASN A 96 -5.59 16.90 -15.82
CA ASN A 96 -6.57 17.43 -16.76
C ASN A 96 -7.78 17.93 -15.98
N VAL A 97 -7.98 19.25 -16.01
CA VAL A 97 -9.12 19.89 -15.35
C VAL A 97 -10.41 19.46 -16.04
N SER A 98 -11.13 18.53 -15.41
CA SER A 98 -12.50 18.19 -15.82
C SER A 98 -13.50 19.22 -15.28
N ASN A 99 -14.42 19.62 -16.17
CA ASN A 99 -15.57 20.48 -15.88
C ASN A 99 -16.90 19.74 -16.05
N ILE A 100 -16.88 18.40 -15.97
CA ILE A 100 -18.09 17.59 -16.07
C ILE A 100 -18.99 17.90 -14.86
N PRO A 101 -20.28 18.18 -15.02
CA PRO A 101 -21.17 18.41 -13.88
C PRO A 101 -21.25 17.20 -12.94
N PHE A 102 -21.28 17.43 -11.64
CA PHE A 102 -21.51 16.37 -10.67
C PHE A 102 -22.96 15.88 -10.75
N TYR A 103 -23.19 14.60 -10.48
CA TYR A 103 -24.50 13.97 -10.66
C TYR A 103 -25.58 14.52 -9.71
N LYS A 104 -25.17 15.09 -8.56
CA LYS A 104 -26.05 15.67 -7.55
C LYS A 104 -25.74 17.16 -7.39
N LYS A 105 -26.77 18.00 -7.22
CA LYS A 105 -26.62 19.45 -7.02
C LYS A 105 -26.41 19.84 -5.56
N GLU A 106 -26.88 19.04 -4.63
CA GLU A 106 -26.83 19.34 -3.21
C GLU A 106 -26.20 18.17 -2.46
N LEU A 107 -25.11 18.46 -1.75
CA LEU A 107 -24.31 17.47 -1.05
C LEU A 107 -24.48 17.67 0.45
N ASP A 108 -24.86 16.59 1.11
CA ASP A 108 -25.00 16.48 2.56
C ASP A 108 -23.74 15.83 3.16
N TYR A 109 -23.79 15.53 4.46
CA TYR A 109 -22.70 14.89 5.20
C TYR A 109 -22.21 13.58 4.58
N ALA A 110 -23.04 12.85 3.82
CA ALA A 110 -22.69 11.54 3.26
C ALA A 110 -21.61 11.62 2.16
N PHE A 111 -21.32 12.83 1.65
CA PHE A 111 -20.28 13.06 0.66
C PHE A 111 -18.88 13.31 1.26
N ASN A 112 -18.74 13.24 2.59
CA ASN A 112 -17.47 13.35 3.30
C ASN A 112 -16.62 14.58 2.89
N VAL A 113 -17.29 15.71 2.66
CA VAL A 113 -16.61 16.96 2.31
C VAL A 113 -15.94 17.53 3.55
N SER A 114 -14.66 17.20 3.76
CA SER A 114 -13.92 17.54 4.98
C SER A 114 -12.99 18.76 4.85
N ASN A 115 -12.60 19.14 3.63
CA ASN A 115 -11.61 20.19 3.41
C ASN A 115 -12.02 21.20 2.33
N SER A 116 -11.30 22.33 2.28
CA SER A 116 -11.60 23.43 1.36
C SER A 116 -11.36 23.09 -0.11
N LEU A 117 -10.46 22.16 -0.41
CA LEU A 117 -10.20 21.70 -1.79
C LEU A 117 -11.38 20.88 -2.31
N SER A 118 -11.96 20.01 -1.49
CA SER A 118 -13.17 19.25 -1.83
C SER A 118 -14.36 20.19 -2.08
N VAL A 119 -14.55 21.23 -1.26
CA VAL A 119 -15.60 22.24 -1.48
C VAL A 119 -15.42 22.91 -2.85
N LYS A 120 -14.20 23.36 -3.17
CA LYS A 120 -13.89 23.97 -4.48
C LYS A 120 -14.10 23.00 -5.64
N PHE A 121 -13.75 21.73 -5.45
CA PHE A 121 -13.98 20.69 -6.44
C PHE A 121 -15.47 20.55 -6.76
N TYR A 122 -16.32 20.35 -5.74
CA TYR A 122 -17.76 20.19 -5.95
C TYR A 122 -18.42 21.45 -6.52
N ALA A 123 -18.03 22.64 -6.04
CA ALA A 123 -18.51 23.91 -6.57
C ALA A 123 -18.18 24.07 -8.07
N ARG A 124 -16.96 23.71 -8.49
CA ARG A 124 -16.56 23.72 -9.91
C ARG A 124 -17.43 22.79 -10.77
N HIS A 125 -17.87 21.67 -10.20
CA HIS A 125 -18.74 20.70 -10.87
C HIS A 125 -20.24 21.04 -10.69
N GLY A 126 -20.56 22.25 -10.21
CA GLY A 126 -21.92 22.77 -10.09
C GLY A 126 -22.73 22.13 -8.97
N ALA A 127 -22.08 21.60 -7.93
CA ALA A 127 -22.70 21.09 -6.72
C ALA A 127 -22.46 22.03 -5.53
N ASN A 128 -23.47 22.21 -4.70
CA ASN A 128 -23.43 22.98 -3.47
C ASN A 128 -23.30 22.05 -2.27
N VAL A 129 -22.35 22.34 -1.39
CA VAL A 129 -22.12 21.57 -0.16
C VAL A 129 -22.96 22.20 0.94
N LEU A 130 -24.07 21.55 1.28
CA LEU A 130 -24.97 21.99 2.35
C LEU A 130 -24.41 21.68 3.73
N GLU A 131 -23.73 20.53 3.85
CA GLU A 131 -23.16 20.07 5.11
C GLU A 131 -21.79 19.43 4.88
N LYS A 132 -20.84 19.74 5.77
CA LYS A 132 -19.51 19.13 5.77
C LYS A 132 -19.52 17.76 6.44
N ALA A 133 -18.41 17.04 6.29
CA ALA A 133 -18.22 15.76 6.94
C ALA A 133 -18.47 15.84 8.47
N PRO A 134 -19.09 14.82 9.09
CA PRO A 134 -19.37 14.80 10.53
C PRO A 134 -18.13 15.00 11.40
N GLU A 135 -16.96 14.53 10.95
CA GLU A 135 -15.68 14.66 11.64
C GLU A 135 -15.21 16.12 11.76
N VAL A 136 -15.69 17.00 10.88
CA VAL A 136 -15.36 18.43 10.89
C VAL A 136 -16.39 19.25 11.64
N THR A 137 -17.66 18.83 11.58
CA THR A 137 -18.77 19.53 12.23
C THR A 137 -19.00 19.07 13.67
N GLU A 138 -18.41 17.93 14.05
CA GLU A 138 -18.61 17.21 15.31
C GLU A 138 -20.09 16.90 15.62
N ASN A 139 -20.95 17.00 14.61
CA ASN A 139 -22.37 16.69 14.71
C ASN A 139 -22.65 15.32 14.09
N TYR A 140 -22.98 14.35 14.93
CA TYR A 140 -23.31 12.98 14.53
C TYR A 140 -24.80 12.65 14.72
N LEU A 141 -25.61 13.60 15.17
CA LEU A 141 -27.00 13.36 15.51
C LEU A 141 -27.82 13.09 14.25
N ASN A 142 -28.60 12.01 14.25
CA ASN A 142 -29.46 11.59 13.12
C ASN A 142 -28.70 11.40 11.80
N LYS A 143 -27.42 11.01 11.87
CA LYS A 143 -26.60 10.69 10.69
C LYS A 143 -26.29 9.21 10.64
N ASN A 144 -26.46 8.64 9.45
CA ASN A 144 -26.10 7.25 9.23
C ASN A 144 -24.58 7.18 9.06
N LEU A 145 -23.92 6.37 9.90
CA LEU A 145 -22.53 6.00 9.75
C LEU A 145 -22.34 5.06 8.55
N MET A 146 -23.27 4.12 8.36
CA MET A 146 -23.17 3.13 7.28
C MET A 146 -24.54 2.73 6.75
N THR A 147 -24.60 2.47 5.44
CA THR A 147 -25.71 1.74 4.80
C THR A 147 -25.18 0.41 4.28
N THR A 148 -25.79 -0.70 4.67
CA THR A 148 -25.38 -2.04 4.25
C THR A 148 -26.56 -2.91 3.84
N ARG A 149 -26.32 -3.88 2.96
CA ARG A 149 -27.29 -4.95 2.63
C ARG A 149 -27.30 -6.07 3.67
N TYR A 150 -26.23 -6.20 4.45
CA TYR A 150 -26.20 -7.14 5.56
C TYR A 150 -27.28 -6.77 6.57
N CYS A 151 -28.07 -7.75 7.03
CA CYS A 151 -29.25 -7.50 7.84
C CYS A 151 -29.18 -8.35 9.11
N ILE A 152 -28.93 -7.71 10.24
CA ILE A 152 -28.85 -8.40 11.54
C ILE A 152 -30.16 -9.10 11.89
N LYS A 153 -31.32 -8.57 11.45
CA LYS A 153 -32.61 -9.27 11.62
C LYS A 153 -32.64 -10.63 10.93
N TYR A 154 -32.05 -10.74 9.74
CA TYR A 154 -32.03 -12.00 8.98
C TYR A 154 -31.14 -13.04 9.68
N GLU A 155 -29.99 -12.61 10.15
CA GLU A 155 -29.02 -13.44 10.86
C GLU A 155 -29.57 -13.94 12.20
N LEU A 156 -30.32 -13.09 12.91
CA LEU A 156 -30.98 -13.44 14.16
C LEU A 156 -32.29 -14.24 13.98
N GLY A 157 -32.71 -14.55 12.76
CA GLY A 157 -33.93 -15.34 12.55
C GLY A 157 -35.24 -14.55 12.68
N ILE A 158 -35.17 -13.21 12.81
CA ILE A 158 -36.31 -12.31 13.08
C ILE A 158 -36.71 -11.46 11.86
N CYS A 159 -36.23 -11.80 10.67
CA CYS A 159 -36.59 -11.06 9.47
C CYS A 159 -38.04 -11.36 9.06
N GLU A 160 -38.92 -10.40 9.29
CA GLU A 160 -40.35 -10.47 8.95
C GLU A 160 -40.63 -10.87 7.48
N LYS A 161 -39.73 -10.54 6.54
CA LYS A 161 -39.86 -10.84 5.11
C LYS A 161 -39.45 -12.27 4.73
N LYS A 162 -38.58 -12.91 5.52
CA LYS A 162 -37.95 -14.21 5.17
C LYS A 162 -38.19 -15.31 6.20
N GLN A 163 -38.50 -14.96 7.44
CA GLN A 163 -38.65 -15.86 8.57
C GLN A 163 -39.95 -15.50 9.29
N LEU A 164 -40.99 -16.34 9.10
CA LEU A 164 -42.37 -16.06 9.54
C LEU A 164 -42.69 -16.62 10.94
N LYS A 165 -41.69 -17.10 11.71
CA LYS A 165 -41.92 -17.97 12.87
C LYS A 165 -41.55 -17.39 14.23
N VAL A 166 -40.87 -16.24 14.30
CA VAL A 166 -40.46 -15.63 15.57
C VAL A 166 -41.06 -14.23 15.67
N PRO A 167 -41.83 -13.90 16.73
CA PRO A 167 -42.20 -12.52 17.01
C PRO A 167 -40.92 -11.69 17.12
N ALA A 168 -40.72 -10.75 16.20
CA ALA A 168 -39.58 -9.86 16.28
C ALA A 168 -39.71 -9.01 17.55
N PRO A 169 -38.69 -8.95 18.42
CA PRO A 169 -38.67 -7.96 19.49
C PRO A 169 -38.73 -6.55 18.88
N ASP A 170 -39.12 -5.57 19.70
CA ASP A 170 -39.22 -4.17 19.28
C ASP A 170 -37.94 -3.71 18.55
N ASN A 171 -38.08 -3.47 17.24
CA ASN A 171 -37.00 -3.13 16.33
C ASN A 171 -36.29 -1.83 16.70
N SER A 172 -36.94 -0.96 17.50
CA SER A 172 -36.36 0.30 17.96
C SER A 172 -35.19 0.14 18.95
N LYS A 173 -34.93 -1.10 19.41
CA LYS A 173 -33.93 -1.40 20.45
C LYS A 173 -32.68 -2.13 19.95
N LEU A 174 -32.56 -2.39 18.65
CA LEU A 174 -31.37 -3.04 18.12
C LEU A 174 -30.23 -2.03 18.04
N LEU A 175 -29.19 -2.29 18.85
CA LEU A 175 -27.98 -1.50 18.92
C LEU A 175 -26.80 -2.40 18.58
N ILE A 176 -25.78 -1.84 17.94
CA ILE A 176 -24.43 -2.43 17.92
C ILE A 176 -23.54 -1.64 18.85
N GLU A 177 -22.72 -2.34 19.61
CA GLU A 177 -21.78 -1.75 20.56
C GLU A 177 -20.36 -2.21 20.24
N ASN A 178 -19.43 -1.26 20.29
CA ASN A 178 -18.00 -1.55 20.25
C ASN A 178 -17.26 -0.61 21.22
N LYS A 179 -15.93 -0.66 21.23
CA LYS A 179 -15.09 0.20 22.09
C LYS A 179 -15.26 1.71 21.85
N PHE A 180 -15.86 2.11 20.72
CA PHE A 180 -16.05 3.49 20.31
C PHE A 180 -17.46 4.02 20.59
N GLY A 181 -18.44 3.16 20.87
CA GLY A 181 -19.78 3.60 21.24
C GLY A 181 -20.89 2.59 20.92
N LYS A 182 -22.12 3.06 21.14
CA LYS A 182 -23.37 2.37 20.82
C LYS A 182 -24.04 3.06 19.65
N TYR A 183 -24.40 2.29 18.64
CA TYR A 183 -25.02 2.78 17.40
C TYR A 183 -26.40 2.16 17.23
N GLN A 184 -27.37 2.99 16.88
CA GLN A 184 -28.73 2.56 16.67
C GLN A 184 -28.92 2.00 15.27
N LEU A 185 -29.52 0.83 15.17
CA LEU A 185 -29.84 0.24 13.88
C LEU A 185 -31.21 0.68 13.41
N ALA A 186 -31.30 1.08 12.15
CA ALA A 186 -32.56 1.25 11.45
C ALA A 186 -32.61 0.29 10.24
N PHE A 187 -33.82 -0.08 9.83
CA PHE A 187 -34.01 -1.08 8.77
C PHE A 187 -35.02 -0.58 7.75
N ASP A 188 -34.63 -0.69 6.48
CA ASP A 188 -35.53 -0.56 5.33
C ASP A 188 -35.75 -1.96 4.75
N CYS A 189 -36.82 -2.61 5.20
CA CYS A 189 -37.22 -3.95 4.77
C CYS A 189 -37.69 -3.99 3.29
N GLN A 190 -38.08 -2.85 2.71
CA GLN A 190 -38.49 -2.77 1.31
C GLN A 190 -37.27 -2.90 0.40
N LEU A 191 -36.23 -2.11 0.68
CA LEU A 191 -34.97 -2.12 -0.07
C LEU A 191 -33.95 -3.16 0.44
N CYS A 192 -34.29 -3.92 1.49
CA CYS A 192 -33.37 -4.83 2.19
C CYS A 192 -32.07 -4.14 2.58
N ARG A 193 -32.16 -3.03 3.31
CA ARG A 193 -31.02 -2.25 3.81
C ARG A 193 -31.08 -2.10 5.33
N MET A 194 -29.91 -2.09 5.95
CA MET A 194 -29.69 -1.72 7.33
C MET A 194 -28.87 -0.43 7.37
N TYR A 195 -29.30 0.50 8.22
CA TYR A 195 -28.60 1.72 8.54
C TYR A 195 -28.03 1.60 9.95
N VAL A 196 -26.81 2.09 10.11
CA VAL A 196 -26.07 2.20 11.38
C VAL A 196 -25.84 3.67 11.66
#